data_AF-A0A1G2U2Q4-F1
#
_entry.id   AF-A0A1G2U2Q4-F1
#
_cell.length_a   1.000
_cell.length_b   1.000
_cell.length_c   1.000
_cell.angle_alpha   90.00
_cell.angle_beta   90.00
_cell.angle_gamma   90.00
#
_symmetry.space_group_name_H-M   'P 1'
#
loop_
_entity.id
_entity.type
_entity.pdbx_description
1 polymer ?
#
loop_
_entity_poly.entity_id
_entity_poly.type
_entity_poly.pdbx_seq_one_letter_code
_entity_poly.pdbx_strand_id
1 'polypeptide(L)'
;MQNESSNTKKIVSGLVLLAVIAYAIYFFFFRNSVPEIVLDEFGNPVQAQVVGQDLIDTLTELQSVTLSDKVFNTPAFTNLMDFSIVLTPETPGRNNPFSPITGSR
;
A
#
# COMPACT_ATOMS: atom_id res chain seq x y z
N MET A 1 -25.37 -59.88 37.76
CA MET A 1 -24.26 -58.98 38.14
C MET A 1 -22.98 -59.55 37.53
N GLN A 2 -22.63 -59.12 36.32
CA GLN A 2 -21.42 -59.61 35.64
C GLN A 2 -20.23 -58.76 36.08
N ASN A 3 -19.24 -59.42 36.67
CA ASN A 3 -18.00 -58.82 37.10
C ASN A 3 -17.20 -58.46 35.85
N GLU A 4 -17.24 -57.20 35.46
CA GLU A 4 -16.38 -56.69 34.40
C GLU A 4 -14.91 -56.84 34.80
N SER A 5 -14.14 -57.52 33.96
CA SER A 5 -12.71 -57.72 34.18
C SER A 5 -11.99 -56.36 34.16
N SER A 6 -11.04 -56.18 35.10
CA SER A 6 -10.27 -54.93 35.30
C SER A 6 -9.66 -54.37 34.01
N ASN A 7 -9.34 -55.25 33.05
CA ASN A 7 -8.77 -54.87 31.75
C ASN A 7 -9.78 -54.12 30.87
N THR A 8 -11.06 -54.48 30.91
CA THR A 8 -12.12 -53.80 30.15
C THR A 8 -12.28 -52.35 30.62
N LYS A 9 -12.28 -52.12 31.94
CA LYS A 9 -12.34 -50.76 32.52
C LYS A 9 -11.11 -49.91 32.15
N LYS A 10 -9.92 -50.50 32.09
CA LYS A 10 -8.69 -49.82 31.65
C LYS A 10 -8.74 -49.47 30.16
N ILE A 11 -9.25 -50.37 29.32
CA ILE A 11 -9.41 -50.14 27.88
C ILE A 11 -10.42 -49.01 27.65
N VAL A 12 -11.59 -49.06 28.31
CA VAL A 12 -12.61 -48.01 28.21
C VAL A 12 -12.07 -46.67 28.70
N SER A 13 -11.36 -46.65 29.83
CA SER A 13 -10.70 -45.44 30.36
C SER A 13 -9.67 -44.85 29.38
N GLY A 14 -8.84 -45.70 28.78
CA GLY A 14 -7.86 -45.27 27.78
C GLY A 14 -8.51 -44.68 26.53
N LEU A 15 -9.61 -45.27 26.06
CA LEU A 15 -10.35 -44.82 24.89
C LEU A 15 -11.03 -43.46 25.14
N VAL A 16 -11.59 -43.27 26.33
CA VAL A 16 -12.16 -41.98 26.76
C VAL A 16 -11.06 -40.92 26.85
N LEU A 17 -9.91 -41.23 27.44
CA LEU A 17 -8.79 -40.30 27.54
C LEU A 17 -8.28 -39.87 26.16
N LEU A 18 -8.19 -40.82 25.22
CA LEU A 18 -7.75 -40.57 23.85
C LEU A 18 -8.76 -39.67 23.10
N ALA A 19 -10.06 -39.90 23.29
CA ALA A 19 -11.11 -39.05 22.72
C ALA A 19 -11.05 -37.61 23.26
N VAL A 20 -10.79 -37.43 24.56
CA VAL A 20 -10.63 -36.09 25.17
C VAL A 20 -9.40 -35.38 24.62
N ILE A 21 -8.27 -36.08 24.47
CA ILE A 21 -7.04 -35.52 23.89
C ILE A 21 -7.27 -35.14 22.42
N ALA A 22 -7.91 -35.98 21.63
CA ALA A 22 -8.24 -35.69 20.24
C ALA A 22 -9.15 -34.46 20.11
N TYR A 23 -10.16 -34.35 21.00
CA TYR A 23 -11.03 -33.18 21.06
C TYR A 23 -10.27 -31.91 21.46
N ALA A 24 -9.35 -31.99 22.43
CA ALA A 24 -8.53 -30.86 22.83
C ALA A 24 -7.60 -30.40 21.70
N ILE A 25 -6.96 -31.32 20.98
CA ILE A 25 -6.12 -31.00 19.82
C ILE A 25 -6.95 -30.35 18.72
N TYR A 26 -8.10 -30.93 18.38
CA TYR A 26 -9.02 -30.34 17.40
C TYR A 26 -9.45 -28.95 17.83
N PHE A 27 -9.88 -28.78 19.07
CA PHE A 27 -10.32 -27.49 19.59
C PHE A 27 -9.20 -26.45 19.66
N PHE A 28 -7.94 -26.85 19.87
CA PHE A 28 -6.83 -25.91 19.93
C PHE A 28 -6.27 -25.55 18.54
N PHE A 29 -6.30 -26.49 17.58
CA PHE A 29 -5.77 -26.28 16.23
C PHE A 29 -6.81 -25.79 15.20
N PHE A 30 -8.08 -26.20 15.33
CA PHE A 30 -9.14 -25.85 14.36
C PHE A 30 -10.05 -24.73 14.85
N ARG A 31 -9.86 -24.22 16.06
CA ARG A 31 -10.58 -23.02 16.50
C ARG A 31 -9.93 -21.82 15.82
N ASN A 32 -10.55 -21.40 14.74
CA ASN A 32 -10.26 -20.12 14.12
C ASN A 32 -10.48 -19.03 15.17
N SER A 33 -9.39 -18.46 15.69
CA SER A 33 -9.45 -17.21 16.43
C SER A 33 -10.08 -16.19 15.48
N VAL A 34 -11.34 -15.82 15.70
CA VAL A 34 -11.94 -14.70 14.99
C VAL A 34 -11.05 -13.51 15.30
N PRO A 35 -10.32 -12.95 14.31
CA PRO A 35 -9.46 -11.82 14.59
C PRO A 35 -10.35 -10.69 15.09
N GLU A 36 -10.06 -10.17 16.29
CA GLU A 36 -10.72 -8.95 16.76
C GLU A 36 -10.48 -7.87 15.71
N ILE A 37 -11.57 -7.31 15.21
CA ILE A 37 -11.51 -6.23 14.24
C ILE A 37 -11.08 -4.98 15.01
N VAL A 38 -9.80 -4.67 14.95
CA VAL A 38 -9.26 -3.39 15.42
C VAL A 38 -9.65 -2.34 14.39
N LEU A 39 -10.33 -1.27 14.81
CA LEU A 39 -10.73 -0.17 13.94
C LEU A 39 -9.69 0.96 14.03
N ASP A 40 -9.40 1.62 12.90
CA ASP A 40 -8.59 2.84 12.89
C ASP A 40 -9.41 4.05 13.39
N GLU A 41 -8.76 5.21 13.45
CA GLU A 41 -9.38 6.50 13.84
C GLU A 41 -10.54 6.92 12.92
N PHE A 42 -10.67 6.28 11.74
CA PHE A 42 -11.72 6.51 10.76
C PHE A 42 -12.77 5.38 10.71
N GLY A 43 -12.69 4.38 11.59
CA GLY A 43 -13.64 3.28 11.66
C GLY A 43 -13.43 2.18 10.61
N ASN A 44 -12.27 2.14 9.95
CA ASN A 44 -11.93 1.07 9.01
C ASN A 44 -11.26 -0.10 9.74
N PRO A 45 -11.55 -1.36 9.36
CA PRO A 45 -10.89 -2.53 9.92
C PRO A 45 -9.39 -2.52 9.59
N VAL A 46 -8.54 -2.37 10.62
CA VAL A 46 -7.08 -2.46 10.54
C VAL A 46 -6.68 -3.92 10.39
N GLN A 47 -6.85 -4.44 9.18
CA GLN A 47 -6.29 -5.72 8.79
C GLN A 47 -4.84 -5.44 8.38
N ALA A 48 -3.89 -5.57 9.31
CA ALA A 48 -2.46 -5.35 9.05
C ALA A 48 -1.91 -6.19 7.86
N GLN A 49 -2.58 -7.29 7.54
CA GLN A 49 -2.30 -8.13 6.37
C GLN A 49 -2.66 -7.46 5.03
N VAL A 50 -3.73 -6.65 4.98
CA VAL A 50 -4.23 -5.99 3.75
C VAL A 50 -3.34 -4.82 3.37
N VAL A 51 -2.89 -4.03 4.34
CA VAL A 51 -1.98 -2.88 4.11
C VAL A 51 -0.64 -3.32 3.52
N GLY A 52 -0.12 -4.48 3.93
CA GLY A 52 1.12 -5.03 3.37
C GLY A 52 0.98 -5.44 1.91
N GLN A 53 -0.15 -6.02 1.53
CA GLN A 53 -0.41 -6.43 0.15
C GLN A 53 -0.61 -5.23 -0.76
N ASP A 54 -1.41 -4.24 -0.35
CA ASP A 54 -1.65 -3.02 -1.12
C ASP A 54 -0.36 -2.25 -1.42
N LEU A 55 0.57 -2.22 -0.46
CA LEU A 55 1.88 -1.58 -0.64
C LEU A 55 2.75 -2.35 -1.66
N ILE A 56 2.77 -3.68 -1.60
CA ILE A 56 3.51 -4.52 -2.55
C ILE A 56 2.94 -4.37 -3.96
N ASP A 57 1.61 -4.32 -4.08
CA ASP A 57 0.93 -4.14 -5.36
C ASP A 57 1.25 -2.77 -5.97
N THR A 58 1.17 -1.71 -5.15
CA THR A 58 1.54 -0.35 -5.56
C THR A 58 3.01 -0.27 -5.98
N LEU A 59 3.91 -0.91 -5.23
CA LEU A 59 5.34 -0.94 -5.56
C LEU A 59 5.59 -1.67 -6.88
N THR A 60 4.88 -2.77 -7.13
CA THR A 60 4.96 -3.54 -8.37
C THR A 60 4.47 -2.71 -9.56
N GLU A 61 3.36 -1.98 -9.39
CA GLU A 61 2.84 -1.06 -10.39
C GLU A 61 3.85 0.04 -10.71
N LEU A 62 4.43 0.69 -9.69
CA LEU A 62 5.44 1.73 -9.89
C LEU A 62 6.72 1.22 -10.55
N GLN A 63 7.17 0.00 -10.23
CA GLN A 63 8.33 -0.62 -10.88
C GLN A 63 8.07 -0.94 -12.36
N SER A 64 6.81 -1.18 -12.74
CA SER A 64 6.43 -1.43 -14.14
C SER A 64 6.43 -0.17 -15.01
N VAL A 65 6.36 1.02 -14.39
CA VAL A 65 6.36 2.30 -15.11
C VAL A 65 7.78 2.62 -15.60
N THR A 66 8.02 2.40 -16.88
CA THR A 66 9.26 2.82 -17.54
C THR A 66 9.04 4.09 -18.36
N LEU A 67 9.84 5.14 -18.12
CA LEU A 67 9.89 6.29 -19.03
C LEU A 67 10.74 5.93 -20.25
N SER A 68 10.14 5.97 -21.43
CA SER A 68 10.86 5.80 -22.69
C SER A 68 11.18 7.14 -23.34
N ASP A 69 12.46 7.36 -23.62
CA ASP A 69 13.01 8.48 -24.37
C ASP A 69 12.67 8.45 -25.87
N LYS A 70 12.13 7.32 -26.37
CA LYS A 70 11.75 7.12 -27.77
C LYS A 70 10.75 8.15 -28.29
N VAL A 71 9.92 8.74 -27.42
CA VAL A 71 8.97 9.79 -27.82
C VAL A 71 9.69 11.03 -28.38
N PHE A 72 10.86 11.38 -27.83
CA PHE A 72 11.67 12.52 -28.26
C PHE A 72 12.42 12.25 -29.57
N ASN A 73 12.53 10.98 -29.98
CA ASN A 73 13.13 10.58 -31.25
C ASN A 73 12.13 10.55 -32.41
N THR A 74 10.87 10.93 -32.17
CA THR A 74 9.87 10.99 -33.26
C THR A 74 10.06 12.25 -34.11
N PRO A 75 9.70 12.21 -35.41
CA PRO A 75 9.81 13.38 -36.29
C PRO A 75 9.13 14.65 -35.76
N ALA A 76 8.09 14.51 -34.94
CA ALA A 76 7.39 15.62 -34.31
C ALA A 76 8.27 16.39 -33.32
N PHE A 77 9.19 15.73 -32.63
CA PHE A 77 10.10 16.34 -31.67
C PHE A 77 11.46 16.69 -32.29
N THR A 78 11.90 15.98 -33.33
CA THR A 78 13.18 16.28 -34.00
C THR A 78 13.07 17.40 -35.04
N ASN A 79 11.89 17.66 -35.59
CA ASN A 79 11.65 18.70 -36.60
C ASN A 79 11.05 19.99 -36.01
N LEU A 80 11.23 20.22 -34.70
CA LEU A 80 10.79 21.47 -34.07
C LEU A 80 11.60 22.63 -34.67
N MET A 81 10.88 23.55 -35.30
CA MET A 81 11.45 24.76 -35.88
C MET A 81 11.44 25.87 -34.83
N ASP A 82 12.58 26.53 -34.65
CA ASP A 82 12.66 27.73 -33.81
C ASP A 82 11.98 28.90 -34.53
N PHE A 83 10.95 29.47 -33.90
CA PHE A 83 10.22 30.65 -34.38
C PHE A 83 10.64 31.92 -33.64
N SER A 84 11.72 31.86 -32.87
CA SER A 84 12.25 33.03 -32.16
C SER A 84 12.67 34.12 -33.14
N ILE A 85 12.22 35.34 -32.88
CA ILE A 85 12.71 36.54 -33.56
C ILE A 85 13.85 37.12 -32.74
N VAL A 86 14.96 37.46 -33.40
CA VAL A 86 16.03 38.23 -32.75
C VAL A 86 15.50 39.65 -32.52
N LEU A 87 15.29 40.01 -31.26
CA LEU A 87 14.89 41.36 -30.91
C LEU A 87 16.11 42.29 -31.04
N THR A 88 15.99 43.29 -31.91
CA THR A 88 16.94 44.40 -31.94
C THR A 88 16.76 45.23 -30.67
N PRO A 89 17.85 45.60 -29.96
CA PRO A 89 17.75 46.50 -28.83
C PRO A 89 17.18 47.85 -29.28
N GLU A 90 15.97 48.15 -28.82
CA GLU A 90 15.36 49.47 -29.04
C GLU A 90 15.96 50.49 -28.09
N THR A 91 16.04 51.74 -28.53
CA THR A 91 16.49 52.83 -27.66
C THR A 91 15.48 53.00 -26.53
N PRO A 92 15.91 53.23 -25.28
CA PRO A 92 15.00 53.51 -24.19
C PRO A 92 14.03 54.63 -24.57
N GLY A 93 12.73 54.39 -24.35
CA GLY A 93 11.70 55.37 -24.61
C GLY A 93 11.81 56.59 -23.68
N ARG A 94 10.79 57.46 -23.72
CA ARG A 94 10.74 58.60 -22.79
C ARG A 94 10.75 58.11 -21.34
N ASN A 95 11.48 58.83 -20.49
CA ASN A 95 11.43 58.62 -19.05
C ASN A 95 9.98 58.61 -18.56
N ASN A 96 9.64 57.67 -17.68
CA ASN A 96 8.30 57.54 -17.12
C ASN A 96 7.89 58.83 -16.40
N PRO A 97 6.86 59.57 -16.87
CA PRO A 97 6.44 60.83 -16.25
C PRO A 97 5.77 60.62 -14.88
N PHE A 98 5.44 59.38 -14.52
CA PHE A 98 4.91 58.99 -13.21
C PHE A 98 5.97 58.32 -12.33
N SER A 99 7.24 58.29 -12.75
CA SER A 99 8.30 57.80 -11.89
C SER A 99 8.33 58.64 -10.61
N PRO A 100 8.35 58.03 -9.42
CA PRO A 100 8.49 58.77 -8.18
C PRO A 100 9.70 59.70 -8.27
N ILE A 101 9.50 60.98 -8.00
CA ILE A 101 10.62 61.90 -7.79
C ILE A 101 11.35 61.41 -6.55
N THR A 102 12.54 60.84 -6.70
CA THR A 102 13.42 60.53 -5.58
C THR A 102 13.97 61.86 -5.05
N GLY A 103 13.13 62.59 -4.30
CA GLY A 103 13.39 63.98 -3.97
C GLY A 103 12.35 64.58 -3.03
N SER A 104 12.07 63.89 -1.92
CA SER A 104 11.50 64.51 -0.73
C SER A 104 12.07 63.85 0.53
N ARG A 105 13.29 64.26 0.86
CA ARG A 105 13.83 64.27 2.22
C ARG A 105 14.39 65.65 2.48
#